data_AF-A0AAN4Z592-F1
#
_entry.id   AF-A0AAN4Z592-F1
#
_cell.length_a   1.000
_cell.length_b   1.000
_cell.length_c   1.000
_cell.angle_alpha   90.00
_cell.angle_beta   90.00
_cell.angle_gamma   90.00
#
_symmetry.space_group_name_H-M   'P 1'
#
loop_
_entity.id
_entity.type
_entity.pdbx_description
1 polymer ?
#
loop_
_entity_poly.entity_id
_entity_poly.type
_entity_poly.pdbx_seq_one_letter_code
_entity_poly.pdbx_strand_id
1 'polypeptide(L)'
;LELVGVGRVNAYFHDVYDVFMRPLETLLANYKYRDHRVLFTGHSIGGAFATLAAVKTHVKRLRPPHEISLITFGAPRVGDAVFAHVAEVIWDSWRVVNGSDPVPHHP
;
A
#
# COMPACT_ATOMS: atom_id res chain seq x y z
N LEU A 1 -9.46 -3.22 11.03
CA LEU A 1 -10.34 -4.15 10.31
C LEU A 1 -9.50 -5.29 9.74
N GLU A 2 -10.02 -6.52 9.66
CA GLU A 2 -9.30 -7.64 9.07
C GLU A 2 -9.42 -7.59 7.54
N LEU A 3 -8.28 -7.58 6.84
CA LEU A 3 -8.22 -7.85 5.41
C LEU A 3 -8.05 -9.35 5.26
N VAL A 4 -9.07 -10.02 4.73
CA VAL A 4 -9.10 -11.48 4.56
C VAL A 4 -7.82 -11.96 3.86
N GLY A 5 -7.03 -12.79 4.55
CA GLY A 5 -5.76 -13.35 4.05
C GLY A 5 -4.55 -12.42 4.08
N VAL A 6 -4.68 -11.21 4.64
CA VAL A 6 -3.63 -10.15 4.64
C VAL A 6 -3.40 -9.56 6.04
N GLY A 7 -4.10 -10.03 7.08
CA GLY A 7 -3.94 -9.51 8.45
C GLY A 7 -4.79 -8.27 8.74
N ARG A 8 -4.53 -7.60 9.87
CA ARG A 8 -5.32 -6.43 10.31
C ARG A 8 -4.66 -5.13 9.90
N VAL A 9 -5.48 -4.21 9.40
CA VAL A 9 -5.09 -2.82 9.10
C VAL A 9 -5.86 -1.85 9.98
N ASN A 10 -5.29 -0.67 10.22
CA ASN A 10 -5.99 0.36 11.00
C ASN A 10 -7.35 0.67 10.34
N ALA A 11 -8.42 0.66 11.14
CA ALA A 11 -9.80 0.83 10.66
C ALA A 11 -10.00 2.16 9.93
N TYR A 12 -9.33 3.23 10.36
CA TYR A 12 -9.38 4.53 9.68
C TYR A 12 -9.00 4.43 8.20
N PHE A 13 -8.03 3.56 7.87
CA PHE A 13 -7.57 3.45 6.50
C PHE A 13 -8.53 2.65 5.61
N HIS A 14 -9.32 1.75 6.17
CA HIS A 14 -10.16 0.82 5.41
C HIS A 14 -11.32 1.51 4.68
N ASP A 15 -12.09 2.35 5.38
CA ASP A 15 -13.34 2.91 4.84
C ASP A 15 -13.09 3.89 3.70
N VAL A 16 -12.01 4.68 3.81
CA VAL A 16 -11.56 5.60 2.78
C VAL A 16 -11.00 4.82 1.58
N TYR A 17 -10.31 3.73 1.86
CA TYR A 17 -9.64 2.90 0.87
C TYR A 17 -10.61 2.24 -0.13
N ASP A 18 -11.74 1.70 0.32
CA ASP A 18 -12.70 1.04 -0.58
C ASP A 18 -13.31 1.99 -1.64
N VAL A 19 -13.37 3.29 -1.34
CA VAL A 19 -13.80 4.32 -2.28
C VAL A 19 -12.73 4.55 -3.35
N PHE A 20 -11.46 4.61 -2.97
CA PHE A 20 -10.34 4.84 -3.90
C PHE A 20 -9.96 3.60 -4.72
N MET A 21 -10.18 2.40 -4.20
CA MET A 21 -9.71 1.18 -4.87
C MET A 21 -10.45 0.86 -6.14
N ARG A 22 -11.77 1.08 -6.21
CA ARG A 22 -12.55 0.78 -7.41
C ARG A 22 -12.02 1.47 -8.69
N PRO A 23 -11.82 2.80 -8.70
CA PRO A 23 -11.24 3.46 -9.88
C PRO A 23 -9.79 3.04 -10.13
N LEU A 24 -9.00 2.79 -9.07
CA LEU A 24 -7.61 2.31 -9.22
C LEU A 24 -7.55 0.92 -9.88
N GLU A 25 -8.39 -0.03 -9.47
CA GLU A 25 -8.44 -1.37 -10.06
C GLU A 25 -8.81 -1.31 -11.54
N THR A 26 -9.79 -0.47 -11.87
CA THR A 26 -10.19 -0.22 -13.26
C THR A 26 -9.02 0.33 -14.08
N LEU A 27 -8.26 1.29 -13.53
CA LEU A 27 -7.08 1.86 -14.18
C LEU A 27 -5.97 0.83 -14.38
N LEU A 28 -5.68 0.04 -13.34
CA LEU A 28 -4.61 -0.96 -13.35
C LEU A 28 -4.93 -2.15 -14.27
N ALA A 29 -6.20 -2.51 -14.41
CA ALA A 29 -6.66 -3.57 -15.32
C ALA A 29 -6.78 -3.11 -16.78
N ASN A 30 -6.72 -1.80 -17.05
CA ASN A 30 -6.86 -1.27 -18.40
C ASN A 30 -5.74 -1.79 -19.32
N TYR A 31 -6.11 -2.31 -20.49
CA TYR A 31 -5.16 -2.90 -21.45
C TYR A 31 -4.02 -1.97 -21.87
N LYS A 32 -4.25 -0.64 -21.83
CA LYS A 32 -3.24 0.37 -22.13
C LYS A 32 -2.14 0.44 -21.07
N TYR A 33 -2.46 0.09 -19.82
CA TYR A 33 -1.57 0.27 -18.68
C TYR A 33 -1.16 -1.04 -17.99
N ARG A 34 -1.86 -2.15 -18.29
CA ARG A 34 -1.74 -3.43 -17.57
C ARG A 34 -0.32 -4.04 -17.57
N ASP A 35 0.51 -3.66 -18.54
CA ASP A 35 1.88 -4.15 -18.71
C ASP A 35 2.94 -3.12 -18.26
N HIS A 36 2.52 -2.04 -17.59
CA HIS A 36 3.44 -1.06 -17.00
C HIS A 36 3.71 -1.34 -15.54
N ARG A 37 4.98 -1.14 -15.14
CA ARG A 37 5.39 -1.01 -13.74
C ARG A 37 4.64 0.15 -13.08
N VAL A 38 4.26 -0.04 -11.82
CA VAL A 38 3.49 0.92 -11.04
C VAL A 38 4.28 1.33 -9.81
N LEU A 39 4.44 2.64 -9.64
CA LEU A 39 4.96 3.23 -8.40
C LEU A 39 3.79 3.75 -7.56
N PHE A 40 3.67 3.22 -6.36
CA PHE A 40 2.80 3.76 -5.31
C PHE A 40 3.62 4.69 -4.43
N THR A 41 3.11 5.90 -4.21
CA THR A 41 3.78 6.87 -3.34
C THR A 41 2.78 7.70 -2.56
N GLY A 42 3.23 8.25 -1.43
CA GLY A 42 2.40 9.10 -0.59
C GLY A 42 3.16 9.64 0.62
N HIS A 43 2.70 10.78 1.11
CA HIS A 43 3.22 11.45 2.31
C HIS A 43 2.22 11.31 3.47
N SER A 44 2.73 11.17 4.70
CA SER A 44 1.93 11.06 5.92
C SER A 44 0.87 9.96 5.75
N ILE A 45 -0.40 10.27 5.97
CA ILE A 45 -1.52 9.34 5.78
C ILE A 45 -1.63 8.79 4.35
N GLY A 46 -1.23 9.58 3.35
CA GLY A 46 -1.18 9.12 1.97
C GLY A 46 -0.17 7.99 1.76
N GLY A 47 0.88 7.92 2.57
CA GLY A 47 1.82 6.79 2.53
C GLY A 47 1.21 5.50 3.07
N ALA A 48 0.32 5.59 4.06
CA ALA A 48 -0.46 4.43 4.51
C ALA A 48 -1.39 3.93 3.39
N PHE A 49 -2.08 4.83 2.70
CA PHE A 49 -2.90 4.47 1.53
C PHE A 49 -2.08 3.89 0.38
N ALA A 50 -0.92 4.46 0.08
CA ALA A 50 -0.01 3.92 -0.94
C ALA A 50 0.42 2.49 -0.60
N THR A 51 0.71 2.22 0.68
CA THR A 51 1.10 0.89 1.16
C THR A 51 -0.04 -0.12 0.96
N LEU A 52 -1.27 0.24 1.37
CA LEU A 52 -2.44 -0.61 1.18
C LEU A 52 -2.70 -0.90 -0.31
N ALA A 53 -2.64 0.13 -1.15
CA ALA A 53 -2.89 0.03 -2.58
C ALA A 53 -1.86 -0.89 -3.26
N ALA A 54 -0.58 -0.78 -2.88
CA ALA A 54 0.48 -1.64 -3.41
C ALA A 54 0.25 -3.11 -3.03
N VAL A 55 -0.03 -3.39 -1.75
CA VAL A 55 -0.30 -4.76 -1.26
C VAL A 55 -1.53 -5.35 -1.95
N LYS A 56 -2.61 -4.59 -2.08
CA LYS A 56 -3.83 -5.10 -2.74
C LYS A 56 -3.67 -5.29 -4.24
N THR A 57 -2.87 -4.46 -4.90
CA THR A 57 -2.51 -4.65 -6.31
C THR A 57 -1.86 -6.00 -6.52
N HIS A 58 -0.96 -6.40 -5.60
CA HIS A 58 -0.38 -7.74 -5.59
C HIS A 58 -1.41 -8.83 -5.26
N VAL A 59 -2.16 -8.70 -4.16
CA VAL A 59 -3.14 -9.70 -3.70
C VAL A 59 -4.23 -9.96 -4.74
N LYS A 60 -4.69 -8.93 -5.45
CA LYS A 60 -5.65 -9.03 -6.55
C LYS A 60 -5.02 -9.48 -7.88
N ARG A 61 -3.71 -9.74 -7.90
CA ARG A 61 -2.95 -10.17 -9.09
C ARG A 61 -3.05 -9.19 -10.26
N LEU A 62 -3.17 -7.91 -9.97
CA LEU A 62 -3.21 -6.86 -10.99
C LEU A 62 -1.81 -6.59 -11.54
N ARG A 63 -0.78 -6.72 -10.70
CA ARG A 63 0.62 -6.71 -11.10
C ARG A 63 1.40 -7.80 -10.36
N PRO A 64 2.42 -8.41 -10.99
CA PRO A 64 3.38 -9.24 -10.29
C PRO A 64 4.27 -8.39 -9.36
N PRO A 65 4.85 -8.98 -8.30
CA PRO A 65 5.67 -8.24 -7.33
C PRO A 65 6.79 -7.38 -7.92
N HIS A 66 7.45 -7.84 -8.98
CA HIS A 66 8.58 -7.13 -9.62
C HIS A 66 8.15 -5.90 -10.45
N GLU A 67 6.86 -5.70 -10.67
CA GLU A 67 6.29 -4.53 -11.33
C GLU A 67 5.64 -3.54 -10.34
N ILE A 68 5.81 -3.77 -9.04
CA ILE A 68 5.26 -2.91 -7.99
C ILE A 68 6.42 -2.27 -7.24
N SER A 69 6.41 -0.93 -7.18
CA SER A 69 7.29 -0.12 -6.35
C SER A 69 6.49 0.64 -5.31
N LEU A 70 7.05 0.82 -4.11
CA LEU A 70 6.43 1.60 -3.05
C LEU A 70 7.44 2.55 -2.43
N ILE A 71 7.16 3.85 -2.44
CA ILE A 71 7.99 4.85 -1.75
C ILE A 71 7.09 5.76 -0.92
N THR A 72 7.26 5.73 0.39
CA THR A 72 6.44 6.51 1.33
C THR A 72 7.29 7.50 2.13
N PHE A 73 6.70 8.64 2.49
CA PHE A 73 7.36 9.72 3.22
C PHE A 73 6.58 10.04 4.49
N GLY A 74 7.20 9.90 5.67
CA GLY A 74 6.54 10.20 6.95
C GLY A 74 5.30 9.33 7.22
N ALA A 75 5.23 8.13 6.64
CA ALA A 75 4.03 7.28 6.73
C ALA A 75 3.93 6.56 8.08
N PRO A 76 2.74 6.56 8.71
CA PRO A 76 2.49 5.80 9.93
C PRO A 76 2.53 4.29 9.68
N ARG A 77 2.60 3.48 10.75
CA ARG A 77 2.45 2.02 10.63
C ARG A 77 1.04 1.68 10.15
N VAL A 78 0.94 0.69 9.26
CA VAL A 78 -0.30 0.46 8.48
C VAL A 78 -1.11 -0.74 8.99
N GLY A 79 -0.42 -1.82 9.34
CA GLY A 79 -1.06 -3.07 9.77
C GLY A 79 -0.21 -3.83 10.78
N ASP A 80 -0.75 -4.97 11.21
CA ASP A 80 -0.10 -5.89 12.14
C ASP A 80 1.08 -6.65 11.51
N ALA A 81 1.71 -7.53 12.30
CA ALA A 81 2.84 -8.34 11.83
C ALA A 81 2.48 -9.26 10.65
N VAL A 82 1.23 -9.74 10.58
CA VAL A 82 0.77 -10.58 9.46
C VAL A 82 0.69 -9.73 8.19
N PHE A 83 0.12 -8.53 8.28
CA PHE A 83 0.12 -7.58 7.17
C PHE A 83 1.53 -7.19 6.73
N ALA A 84 2.42 -6.92 7.69
CA ALA A 84 3.81 -6.60 7.40
C ALA A 84 4.49 -7.72 6.61
N HIS A 85 4.30 -8.98 7.01
CA HIS A 85 4.88 -10.12 6.31
C HIS A 85 4.33 -10.27 4.88
N VAL A 86 3.03 -10.03 4.67
CA VAL A 86 2.48 -10.03 3.30
C VAL A 86 3.04 -8.88 2.47
N ALA A 87 3.26 -7.71 3.07
CA ALA A 87 3.80 -6.55 2.38
C ALA A 87 5.27 -6.73 1.95
N GLU A 88 6.04 -7.61 2.61
CA GLU A 88 7.44 -7.94 2.24
C GLU A 88 7.57 -8.51 0.81
N VAL A 89 6.47 -9.01 0.23
CA VAL A 89 6.46 -9.44 -1.19
C VAL A 89 6.82 -8.30 -2.15
N ILE A 90 6.55 -7.05 -1.75
CA ILE A 90 6.93 -5.85 -2.49
C ILE A 90 8.36 -5.49 -2.09
N TRP A 91 9.32 -6.15 -2.73
CA TRP A 91 10.74 -6.01 -2.42
C TRP A 91 11.31 -4.62 -2.73
N ASP A 92 10.77 -3.92 -3.73
CA ASP A 92 11.11 -2.52 -4.00
C ASP A 92 10.22 -1.57 -3.18
N SER A 93 10.39 -1.62 -1.86
CA SER A 93 9.67 -0.79 -0.91
C SER A 93 10.59 0.05 -0.03
N TRP A 94 10.30 1.35 0.05
CA TRP A 94 11.06 2.33 0.79
C TRP A 94 10.15 3.14 1.72
N ARG A 95 10.55 3.24 2.99
CA ARG A 95 9.89 4.08 3.99
C ARG A 95 10.85 5.16 4.45
N VAL A 96 10.65 6.38 3.95
CA VAL A 96 11.49 7.54 4.23
C VAL A 96 10.93 8.27 5.45
N VAL A 97 11.76 8.46 6.47
CA VAL A 97 11.42 9.13 7.74
C VAL A 97 12.33 10.33 7.93
N ASN A 98 11.75 11.49 8.26
CA ASN A 98 12.51 12.72 8.48
C ASN A 98 12.83 12.93 9.96
N GLY A 99 14.08 12.74 10.36
CA GLY A 99 14.56 13.05 11.72
C GLY A 99 13.67 12.43 12.80
N SER A 100 13.17 13.28 13.70
CA SER A 100 12.31 12.89 14.83
C SER A 100 10.82 13.02 14.54
N ASP A 101 10.40 12.93 13.27
CA ASP A 101 8.98 12.92 12.89
C ASP A 101 8.23 11.83 13.70
N PRO A 102 7.21 12.19 14.51
CA PRO A 102 6.49 11.22 15.32
C PRO A 102 5.56 10.33 14.49
N VAL A 103 5.12 10.75 13.29
CA VAL A 103 4.08 10.04 12.53
C VAL A 103 4.51 8.61 12.17
N PRO A 104 5.72 8.34 11.67
CA PRO A 104 6.20 6.99 11.40
C PRO A 104 6.30 6.05 12.60
N HIS A 105 6.20 6.60 13.80
CA HIS A 105 6.28 5.88 15.08
C HIS A 105 4.88 5.56 15.62
N HIS A 106 3.82 6.01 14.97
CA HIS A 106 2.43 5.70 15.29
C HIS A 106 1.77 4.96 14.12
N PRO A 107 0.71 4.18 14.34
CA PRO A 107 0.22 3.66 15.61
C PRO A 107 1.08 2.48 16.10
#